data_AF-A0A1G0IDR7-F1
#
_entry.id   AF-A0A1G0IDR7-F1
#
_cell.length_a   1.000
_cell.length_b   1.000
_cell.length_c   1.000
_cell.angle_alpha   90.00
_cell.angle_beta   90.00
_cell.angle_gamma   90.00
#
_symmetry.space_group_name_H-M   'P 1'
#
loop_
_entity.id
_entity.type
_entity.pdbx_description
1 polymer ?
#
loop_
_entity_poly.entity_id
_entity_poly.type
_entity_poly.pdbx_seq_one_letter_code
_entity_poly.pdbx_strand_id
1 'polypeptide(L)'
;MSIQLDHVTAGVSKPDSHLEVLLGNLATGDSRLVQALLRVDLGARINVDSSAGSIDIEGRFRREDVILAIEALGYFIVSIEAKPRSPMRSSAYLIA
;
A
#
# COMPACT_ATOMS: atom_id res chain seq x y z
N MET A 1 3.10 33.92 -29.49
CA MET A 1 2.81 33.75 -28.06
C MET A 1 3.00 32.29 -27.75
N SER A 2 4.12 31.92 -27.12
CA SER A 2 4.43 30.53 -26.79
C SER A 2 3.86 30.26 -25.40
N ILE A 3 2.82 29.43 -25.31
CA ILE A 3 2.35 28.95 -24.02
C ILE A 3 3.37 27.89 -23.59
N GLN A 4 4.26 28.29 -22.70
CA GLN A 4 5.12 27.35 -21.98
C GLN A 4 4.19 26.60 -21.02
N LEU A 5 3.85 25.37 -21.40
CA LEU A 5 3.10 24.43 -20.56
C LEU A 5 4.05 23.90 -19.49
N ASP A 6 4.49 24.79 -18.59
CA ASP A 6 5.26 24.40 -17.43
C ASP A 6 4.35 23.61 -16.48
N HIS A 7 4.74 22.36 -16.27
CA HIS A 7 4.35 21.54 -15.14
C HIS A 7 2.98 20.83 -15.24
N VAL A 8 2.80 20.03 -16.28
CA VAL A 8 2.03 18.78 -16.09
C VAL A 8 2.78 17.99 -15.03
N THR A 9 2.18 17.78 -13.85
CA THR A 9 2.62 16.81 -12.83
C THR A 9 2.45 15.36 -13.33
N ALA A 10 2.83 15.11 -14.58
CA ALA A 10 2.87 13.81 -15.20
C ALA A 10 4.06 13.05 -14.63
N GLY A 11 3.77 12.12 -13.73
CA GLY A 11 4.64 10.96 -13.55
C GLY A 11 5.69 11.04 -12.45
N VAL A 12 5.36 11.56 -11.26
CA VAL A 12 6.12 11.08 -10.09
C VAL A 12 5.65 9.65 -9.83
N SER A 13 6.35 8.69 -10.43
CA SER A 13 6.10 7.26 -10.26
C SER A 13 5.96 6.93 -8.77
N LYS A 14 4.90 6.21 -8.40
CA LYS A 14 4.74 5.75 -7.02
C LYS A 14 5.96 4.92 -6.62
N PRO A 15 6.56 5.18 -5.43
CA PRO A 15 7.72 4.43 -4.99
C PRO A 15 7.33 3.00 -4.63
N ASP A 16 8.26 2.07 -4.78
CA ASP A 16 8.11 0.75 -4.16
C ASP A 16 8.24 0.89 -2.63
N SER A 17 7.21 0.49 -1.91
CA SER A 17 7.02 0.68 -0.47
C SER A 17 6.60 -0.63 0.19
N HIS A 18 7.00 -0.81 1.45
CA HIS A 18 6.54 -1.89 2.32
C HIS A 18 6.20 -1.30 3.68
N LEU A 19 4.94 -1.41 4.10
CA LEU A 19 4.44 -0.90 5.37
C LEU A 19 3.78 -2.00 6.18
N GLU A 20 3.97 -1.93 7.49
CA GLU A 20 3.07 -2.52 8.47
C GLU A 20 2.24 -1.42 9.12
N VAL A 21 0.93 -1.65 9.20
CA VAL A 21 -0.03 -0.74 9.80
C VAL A 21 -0.78 -1.48 10.89
N LEU A 22 -0.77 -0.94 12.11
CA LEU A 22 -1.59 -1.43 13.21
C LEU A 22 -2.87 -0.59 13.31
N LEU A 23 -4.00 -1.28 13.41
CA LEU A 23 -5.32 -0.69 13.51
C LEU A 23 -5.97 -1.07 14.85
N GLY A 24 -6.57 -0.08 15.52
CA GLY A 24 -7.18 -0.27 16.84
C GLY A 24 -8.56 -0.93 16.80
N ASN A 25 -9.19 -1.00 15.63
CA ASN A 25 -10.55 -1.49 15.43
C ASN A 25 -10.70 -2.42 14.22
N LEU A 26 -9.64 -3.15 13.86
CA LEU A 26 -9.70 -4.11 12.75
C LEU A 26 -10.61 -5.30 13.09
N ALA A 27 -11.70 -5.44 12.34
CA ALA A 27 -12.60 -6.58 12.43
C ALA A 27 -12.18 -7.70 11.45
N THR A 28 -12.40 -8.94 11.85
CA THR A 28 -12.13 -10.11 11.01
C THR A 28 -12.94 -10.08 9.72
N GLY A 29 -12.26 -10.25 8.58
CA GLY A 29 -12.91 -10.43 7.27
C GLY A 29 -13.42 -9.17 6.60
N ASP A 30 -12.92 -7.97 6.95
CA ASP A 30 -13.33 -6.75 6.26
C ASP A 30 -12.76 -6.64 4.84
N SER A 31 -13.53 -7.16 3.88
CA SER A 31 -13.26 -7.06 2.45
C SER A 31 -13.19 -5.62 1.92
N ARG A 32 -13.82 -4.64 2.56
CA ARG A 32 -13.82 -3.23 2.11
C ARG A 32 -12.45 -2.59 2.28
N LEU A 33 -11.77 -2.93 3.37
CA LEU A 33 -10.40 -2.49 3.64
C LEU A 33 -9.44 -2.99 2.56
N VAL A 34 -9.47 -4.29 2.25
CA VAL A 34 -8.64 -4.88 1.20
C VAL A 34 -8.94 -4.24 -0.16
N GLN A 35 -10.21 -4.03 -0.48
CA GLN A 35 -10.60 -3.34 -1.73
C GLN A 35 -10.10 -1.90 -1.80
N ALA A 36 -10.14 -1.15 -0.69
CA ALA A 36 -9.62 0.21 -0.65
C ALA A 36 -8.10 0.23 -0.86
N LEU A 37 -7.37 -0.69 -0.23
CA LEU A 37 -5.92 -0.82 -0.38
C LEU A 37 -5.51 -1.26 -1.80
N LEU A 38 -6.28 -2.14 -2.45
CA LEU A 38 -6.04 -2.50 -3.85
C LEU A 38 -6.25 -1.33 -4.82
N ARG A 39 -7.05 -0.31 -4.47
CA ARG A 39 -7.16 0.92 -5.27
C ARG A 39 -5.93 1.82 -5.13
N VAL A 40 -5.18 1.68 -4.04
CA VAL A 40 -3.90 2.38 -3.85
C VAL A 40 -2.84 1.79 -4.79
N ASP A 41 -2.78 0.46 -4.88
CA ASP A 41 -2.01 -0.25 -5.91
C ASP A 41 -2.61 -1.65 -6.18
N LEU A 42 -2.97 -1.90 -7.45
CA LEU A 42 -3.55 -3.17 -7.89
C LEU A 42 -2.54 -4.32 -7.86
N GLY A 43 -1.24 -4.02 -7.85
CA GLY A 43 -0.15 -5.00 -7.74
C GLY A 43 0.31 -5.26 -6.31
N ALA A 44 -0.28 -4.57 -5.32
CA ALA A 44 0.16 -4.70 -3.93
C ALA A 44 -0.15 -6.10 -3.37
N ARG A 45 0.82 -6.64 -2.64
CA ARG A 45 0.64 -7.80 -1.77
C ARG A 45 0.15 -7.29 -0.43
N ILE A 46 -1.03 -7.75 -0.03
CA ILE A 46 -1.67 -7.33 1.21
C ILE A 46 -1.92 -8.59 2.04
N ASN A 47 -1.37 -8.61 3.25
CA ASN A 47 -1.66 -9.62 4.25
C ASN A 47 -2.35 -8.94 5.45
N VAL A 48 -3.47 -9.49 5.90
CA VAL A 48 -4.26 -8.91 6.99
C VAL A 48 -4.31 -9.92 8.12
N ASP A 49 -3.75 -9.54 9.27
CA ASP A 49 -3.88 -10.29 10.51
C ASP A 49 -4.87 -9.58 11.43
N SER A 50 -6.14 -9.96 11.31
CA SER A 50 -7.21 -9.41 12.15
C SER A 50 -7.07 -9.78 13.63
N SER A 51 -6.28 -10.81 13.98
CA SER A 51 -6.05 -11.18 15.38
C SER A 51 -5.03 -10.25 16.03
N ALA A 52 -4.00 -9.86 15.29
CA ALA A 52 -3.01 -8.88 15.71
C ALA A 52 -3.46 -7.42 15.46
N GLY A 53 -4.52 -7.22 14.68
CA GLY A 53 -4.95 -5.89 14.25
C GLY A 53 -4.00 -5.28 13.22
N SER A 54 -3.25 -6.09 12.47
CA SER A 54 -2.18 -5.63 11.60
C SER A 54 -2.48 -5.84 10.11
N ILE A 55 -1.94 -4.94 9.30
CA ILE A 55 -1.93 -5.02 7.84
C ILE A 55 -0.49 -4.88 7.38
N ASP A 56 -0.02 -5.86 6.64
CA ASP A 56 1.28 -5.85 5.97
C ASP A 56 1.03 -5.64 4.47
N ILE A 57 1.56 -4.55 3.92
CA ILE A 57 1.32 -4.15 2.52
C ILE A 57 2.64 -3.82 1.82
N GLU A 58 2.93 -4.53 0.73
CA GLU A 58 4.10 -4.30 -0.13
C GLU A 58 3.67 -4.06 -1.58
N GLY A 59 4.09 -2.96 -2.19
CA GLY A 59 3.63 -2.55 -3.52
C GLY A 59 4.18 -1.18 -3.95
N ARG A 60 3.64 -0.61 -5.01
CA ARG A 60 4.00 0.71 -5.53
C ARG A 60 3.00 1.76 -5.09
N PHE A 61 3.25 2.35 -3.92
CA PHE A 61 2.36 3.32 -3.32
C PHE A 61 3.10 4.34 -2.46
N ARG A 62 2.46 5.48 -2.22
CA ARG A 62 2.89 6.45 -1.20
C ARG A 62 2.24 6.10 0.12
N ARG A 63 2.94 6.34 1.23
CA ARG A 63 2.40 6.09 2.58
C ARG A 63 1.09 6.85 2.78
N GLU A 64 1.02 8.07 2.29
CA GLU A 64 -0.15 8.96 2.44
C GLU A 64 -1.38 8.39 1.75
N ASP A 65 -1.21 7.73 0.59
CA ASP A 65 -2.32 7.08 -0.13
C ASP A 65 -2.93 5.93 0.69
N VAL A 66 -2.09 5.17 1.40
CA VAL A 66 -2.52 4.08 2.29
C VAL A 66 -3.27 4.62 3.51
N ILE A 67 -2.74 5.68 4.14
CA ILE A 67 -3.38 6.34 5.29
C ILE A 67 -4.78 6.81 4.91
N LEU A 68 -4.89 7.56 3.80
CA LEU A 68 -6.16 8.09 3.33
C LEU A 68 -7.17 6.98 3.02
N ALA A 69 -6.74 5.88 2.41
CA ALA A 69 -7.61 4.75 2.11
C ALA A 69 -8.16 4.07 3.37
N ILE A 70 -7.34 3.98 4.43
CA ILE A 70 -7.72 3.38 5.72
C ILE A 70 -8.66 4.31 6.49
N GLU A 71 -8.29 5.58 6.65
CA GLU A 71 -9.07 6.57 7.39
C GLU A 71 -10.44 6.86 6.73
N ALA A 72 -10.51 6.83 5.39
CA ALA A 72 -11.77 6.99 4.66
C ALA A 72 -12.82 5.91 4.97
N LEU A 73 -12.39 4.76 5.52
CA LEU A 73 -13.27 3.68 5.97
C LEU A 73 -13.59 3.77 7.48
N GLY A 74 -13.07 4.77 8.19
CA GLY A 74 -13.30 4.96 9.63
C GLY A 74 -12.41 4.11 10.54
N TYR A 75 -11.30 3.57 10.01
CA TYR A 75 -10.32 2.86 10.81
C TYR A 75 -9.43 3.81 11.62
N PHE A 76 -9.13 3.41 12.86
CA PHE A 76 -8.20 4.12 13.72
C PHE A 76 -6.80 3.51 13.57
N ILE A 77 -5.87 4.28 13.01
CA ILE A 77 -4.47 3.87 12.87
C ILE A 77 -3.75 4.10 14.20
N VAL A 78 -3.23 3.02 14.77
CA VAL A 78 -2.42 3.03 16.00
C VAL A 78 -0.97 3.36 15.68
N SER A 79 -0.42 2.72 14.64
CA SER A 79 0.95 2.95 14.20
C SER A 79 1.15 2.57 12.74
N ILE A 80 2.23 3.11 12.15
CA ILE A 80 2.69 2.79 10.81
C ILE A 80 4.20 2.64 10.86
N GLU A 81 4.70 1.49 10.43
CA GLU A 81 6.12 1.19 10.35
C GLU A 81 6.53 0.89 8.91
N ALA A 82 7.69 1.41 8.48
CA ALA A 82 8.27 1.03 7.20
C ALA A 82 9.13 -0.21 7.39
N LYS A 83 8.85 -1.25 6.59
CA LYS A 83 9.60 -2.51 6.61
C LYS A 83 10.59 -2.59 5.46
N PRO A 84 11.69 -3.36 5.61
CA PRO A 84 12.50 -3.78 4.48
C PRO A 84 11.65 -4.55 3.48
N ARG A 85 11.88 -4.32 2.19
CA ARG A 85 11.17 -5.06 1.14
C ARG A 85 11.47 -6.55 1.18
N SER A 86 10.49 -7.37 0.85
CA SER A 86 10.74 -8.79 0.63
C SER A 86 11.65 -8.93 -0.60
N PRO A 87 12.65 -9.83 -0.58
CA PRO A 87 13.40 -10.13 -1.78
C PRO A 87 12.41 -10.59 -2.85
N MET A 88 12.32 -9.81 -3.93
CA MET A 88 11.54 -10.17 -5.10
C MET A 88 12.07 -11.54 -5.53
N ARG A 89 11.28 -12.61 -5.35
CA ARG A 89 11.63 -13.95 -5.84
C ARG A 89 11.86 -13.80 -7.34
N SER A 90 13.13 -13.63 -7.72
CA SER A 90 13.50 -13.62 -9.12
C SER A 90 13.08 -14.99 -9.63
N SER A 91 12.10 -15.01 -10.53
CA SER A 91 11.69 -16.21 -11.24
C SER A 91 12.79 -16.55 -12.26
N ALA A 92 14.03 -16.68 -11.80
CA ALA A 92 15.05 -17.45 -12.48
C ALA A 92 14.68 -18.92 -12.27
N TYR A 93 13.65 -19.37 -13.00
CA TYR A 93 13.56 -20.78 -13.32
C TYR A 93 14.85 -21.09 -14.07
N LEU A 94 15.75 -21.78 -13.38
CA LEU A 94 16.81 -22.59 -13.97
C LEU A 94 16.21 -23.33 -15.16
N ILE A 95 16.55 -22.89 -16.36
CA ILE A 95 16.42 -23.73 -17.55
C ILE A 95 17.56 -24.74 -17.38
N ALA A 96 17.20 -25.94 -16.91
CA ALA A 96 18.07 -27.11 -16.87
C ALA A 96 18.35 -27.60 -18.30
#